data_AF-A0A920P5Q5-F1
#
_entry.id   AF-A0A920P5Q5-F1
#
_cell.length_a   1.000
_cell.length_b   1.000
_cell.length_c   1.000
_cell.angle_alpha   90.00
_cell.angle_beta   90.00
_cell.angle_gamma   90.00
#
_symmetry.space_group_name_H-M   'P 1'
#
loop_
_entity.id
_entity.type
_entity.pdbx_description
1 polymer ?
#
loop_
_entity_poly.entity_id
_entity_poly.type
_entity_poly.pdbx_seq_one_letter_code
_entity_poly.pdbx_strand_id
1 'polypeptide(L)'
;MYIAYDLDQIYFGFHVHYRDPSIMRANRVERDRAYSDDLMTIYFDTFLDQQRGYDFDVNGYGVQGDGVITAGGNGGRGGSRGAGPAIPRADRSWNALFETAGQIVEDGYTAEMAIPFKSLRYPTPAQGEPHRWGFQIVREVKSKDEENQVWAPISRDEISFFAQMGVLEGMTQLSTSRNLEVLPTLTTIQYGNIDPTVPGFVNQAADPDAGVNFKYGITSDLTADFTVNPDFSQIESDRPQIEVNRRYPLFFSELRPFFVEGAEIFKLRPCNFRAYPYDRRPRLRCQTQWTVRSFLTRSSNS
;
A
#
# COMPACT_ATOMS: atom_id res chain seq x y z
N MET A 1 -18.46 -14.10 -15.69
CA MET A 1 -17.69 -12.90 -15.32
C MET A 1 -17.21 -12.24 -16.58
N TYR A 2 -17.19 -10.91 -16.62
CA TYR A 2 -16.70 -10.11 -17.73
C TYR A 2 -15.65 -9.14 -17.21
N ILE A 3 -14.61 -8.89 -18.01
CA ILE A 3 -13.58 -7.87 -17.75
C ILE A 3 -13.55 -6.97 -18.98
N ALA A 4 -13.54 -5.67 -18.75
CA ALA A 4 -13.31 -4.67 -19.79
C ALA A 4 -12.40 -3.58 -19.23
N TYR A 5 -11.76 -2.80 -20.09
CA TYR A 5 -10.99 -1.64 -19.66
C TYR A 5 -11.04 -0.55 -20.73
N ASP A 6 -10.89 0.69 -20.30
CA ASP A 6 -10.60 1.84 -21.15
C ASP A 6 -9.26 2.48 -20.74
N LEU A 7 -8.99 3.72 -21.12
CA LEU A 7 -7.73 4.37 -20.74
C LEU A 7 -7.65 4.73 -19.25
N ASP A 8 -8.80 4.89 -18.59
CA ASP A 8 -8.92 5.48 -17.25
C ASP A 8 -9.29 4.46 -16.18
N GLN A 9 -10.04 3.41 -16.53
CA GLN A 9 -10.58 2.43 -15.58
C GLN A 9 -10.57 0.99 -16.12
N ILE A 10 -10.52 0.04 -15.18
CA ILE A 10 -10.83 -1.37 -15.42
C ILE A 10 -12.19 -1.71 -14.79
N TYR A 11 -13.00 -2.46 -15.54
CA TYR A 11 -14.36 -2.83 -15.19
C TYR A 11 -14.50 -4.33 -14.99
N PHE A 12 -15.26 -4.72 -13.98
CA PHE A 12 -15.63 -6.11 -13.70
C PHE A 12 -17.14 -6.25 -13.63
N GLY A 13 -17.67 -7.27 -14.31
CA GLY A 13 -19.06 -7.66 -14.24
C GLY A 13 -19.21 -9.10 -13.73
N PHE A 14 -20.02 -9.28 -12.70
CA PHE A 14 -20.27 -10.55 -12.02
C PHE A 14 -21.72 -10.97 -12.19
N HIS A 15 -21.94 -12.21 -12.59
CA HIS A 15 -23.20 -12.93 -12.40
C HIS A 15 -22.91 -14.07 -11.45
N VAL A 16 -23.38 -13.96 -10.21
CA VAL A 16 -23.04 -14.88 -9.11
C VAL A 16 -24.22 -15.80 -8.88
N HIS A 17 -24.20 -16.92 -9.59
CA HIS A 17 -25.26 -17.92 -9.54
C HIS A 17 -25.18 -18.79 -8.27
N TYR A 18 -26.35 -19.06 -7.68
CA TYR A 18 -26.57 -19.99 -6.57
C TYR A 18 -27.56 -21.06 -7.01
N ARG A 19 -27.19 -22.34 -6.81
CA ARG A 19 -28.16 -23.45 -7.00
C ARG A 19 -29.33 -23.33 -6.02
N ASP A 20 -29.06 -22.86 -4.81
CA ASP A 20 -30.05 -22.56 -3.79
C ASP A 20 -29.81 -21.11 -3.32
N PRO A 21 -30.60 -20.14 -3.79
CA PRO A 21 -30.44 -18.73 -3.41
C PRO A 21 -30.64 -18.47 -1.91
N SER A 22 -31.29 -19.37 -1.16
CA SER A 22 -31.56 -19.17 0.27
C SER A 22 -30.28 -19.16 1.14
N ILE A 23 -29.18 -19.70 0.62
CA ILE A 23 -27.89 -19.73 1.32
C ILE A 23 -27.07 -18.46 1.12
N MET A 24 -27.46 -17.59 0.18
CA MET A 24 -26.74 -16.37 -0.15
C MET A 24 -26.81 -15.40 1.03
N ARG A 25 -25.66 -14.87 1.43
CA ARG A 25 -25.59 -13.81 2.45
C ARG A 25 -25.21 -12.49 1.80
N ALA A 26 -26.10 -11.51 1.87
CA ALA A 26 -25.82 -10.14 1.47
C ALA A 26 -26.59 -9.20 2.40
N ASN A 27 -25.93 -8.15 2.88
CA ASN A 27 -26.51 -7.15 3.77
C ASN A 27 -26.17 -5.73 3.28
N ARG A 28 -27.01 -4.76 3.60
CA ARG A 28 -26.68 -3.34 3.41
C ARG A 28 -25.94 -2.85 4.64
N VAL A 29 -24.63 -2.73 4.51
CA VAL A 29 -23.73 -2.27 5.57
C VAL A 29 -22.85 -1.15 5.03
N GLU A 30 -22.07 -0.53 5.93
CA GLU A 30 -21.06 0.45 5.53
C GLU A 30 -19.96 -0.21 4.69
N ARG A 31 -19.26 0.61 3.90
CA ARG A 31 -18.05 0.22 3.19
C ARG A 31 -17.06 -0.50 4.12
N ASP A 32 -16.40 -1.53 3.62
CA ASP A 32 -15.44 -2.38 4.38
C ASP A 32 -16.04 -3.16 5.57
N ARG A 33 -17.38 -3.18 5.74
CA ARG A 33 -18.06 -3.88 6.85
C ARG A 33 -18.82 -5.15 6.42
N ALA A 34 -18.74 -5.57 5.16
CA ALA A 34 -19.44 -6.73 4.63
C ALA A 34 -18.74 -8.09 4.92
N TYR A 35 -17.96 -8.20 6.01
CA TYR A 35 -17.12 -9.38 6.32
C TYR A 35 -17.90 -10.69 6.57
N SER A 36 -19.20 -10.60 6.86
CA SER A 36 -20.07 -11.77 7.06
C SER A 36 -20.95 -12.10 5.85
N ASP A 37 -20.73 -11.39 4.74
CA ASP A 37 -21.47 -11.58 3.49
C ASP A 37 -20.68 -12.42 2.50
N ASP A 38 -21.40 -12.92 1.49
CA ASP A 38 -20.80 -13.51 0.32
C ASP A 38 -20.25 -12.39 -0.57
N LEU A 39 -18.96 -12.48 -0.91
CA LEU A 39 -18.22 -11.44 -1.60
C LEU A 39 -17.64 -11.97 -2.92
N MET A 40 -17.63 -11.12 -3.94
CA MET A 40 -16.75 -11.26 -5.09
C MET A 40 -15.55 -10.35 -4.89
N THR A 41 -14.37 -10.93 -4.82
CA THR A 41 -13.11 -10.23 -4.56
C THR A 41 -12.15 -10.37 -5.74
N ILE A 42 -11.62 -9.25 -6.19
CA ILE A 42 -10.55 -9.15 -7.18
C ILE A 42 -9.25 -8.82 -6.49
N TYR A 43 -8.20 -9.55 -6.81
CA TYR A 43 -6.85 -9.30 -6.31
C TYR A 43 -5.92 -8.88 -7.44
N PHE A 44 -5.09 -7.87 -7.17
CA PHE A 44 -4.03 -7.42 -8.07
C PHE A 44 -2.66 -7.43 -7.40
N ASP A 45 -1.66 -7.96 -8.09
CA ASP A 45 -0.24 -7.66 -7.86
C ASP A 45 0.26 -6.87 -9.08
N THR A 46 0.21 -5.55 -8.99
CA THR A 46 0.51 -4.67 -10.13
C THR A 46 2.00 -4.61 -10.48
N PHE A 47 2.88 -4.98 -9.55
CA PHE A 47 4.33 -4.95 -9.73
C PHE A 47 4.93 -6.33 -10.06
N LEU A 48 4.15 -7.40 -9.88
CA LEU A 48 4.59 -8.80 -10.04
C LEU A 48 5.80 -9.15 -9.16
N ASP A 49 5.98 -8.44 -8.06
CA ASP A 49 7.08 -8.67 -7.10
C ASP A 49 6.69 -9.64 -5.98
N GLN A 50 5.42 -10.05 -5.94
CA GLN A 50 4.84 -10.95 -4.96
C GLN A 50 5.00 -10.45 -3.51
N GLN A 51 5.18 -9.15 -3.30
CA GLN A 51 5.34 -8.54 -1.97
C GLN A 51 4.06 -7.88 -1.48
N ARG A 52 3.35 -7.21 -2.38
CA ARG A 52 2.17 -6.41 -2.08
C ARG A 52 1.14 -6.50 -3.20
N GLY A 53 -0.13 -6.52 -2.81
CA GLY A 53 -1.23 -6.44 -3.75
C GLY A 53 -2.41 -5.64 -3.19
N TYR A 54 -3.40 -5.47 -4.03
CA TYR A 54 -4.67 -4.83 -3.71
C TYR A 54 -5.77 -5.88 -3.74
N ASP A 55 -6.75 -5.76 -2.85
CA ASP A 55 -8.04 -6.46 -2.99
C ASP A 55 -9.17 -5.43 -3.13
N PHE A 56 -10.16 -5.78 -3.94
CA PHE A 56 -11.40 -5.05 -4.09
C PHE A 56 -12.54 -6.05 -4.05
N ASP A 57 -13.51 -5.85 -3.18
CA ASP A 57 -14.65 -6.72 -3.02
C ASP A 57 -15.98 -6.00 -3.12
N VAL A 58 -17.00 -6.77 -3.49
CA VAL A 58 -18.37 -6.31 -3.63
C VAL A 58 -19.36 -7.42 -3.21
N ASN A 59 -20.41 -7.05 -2.47
CA ASN A 59 -21.51 -7.95 -2.13
C ASN A 59 -22.72 -7.78 -3.09
N GLY A 60 -23.76 -8.61 -2.92
CA GLY A 60 -24.97 -8.56 -3.76
C GLY A 60 -25.78 -7.25 -3.72
N TYR A 61 -25.54 -6.36 -2.75
CA TYR A 61 -26.15 -5.03 -2.68
C TYR A 61 -25.22 -3.91 -3.19
N GLY A 62 -24.05 -4.26 -3.73
CA GLY A 62 -23.07 -3.31 -4.21
C GLY A 62 -22.28 -2.66 -3.08
N VAL A 63 -22.28 -3.21 -1.86
CA VAL A 63 -21.42 -2.71 -0.78
C VAL A 63 -19.99 -3.04 -1.15
N GLN A 64 -19.17 -2.00 -1.25
CA GLN A 64 -17.78 -2.11 -1.65
C GLN A 64 -16.85 -2.30 -0.46
N GLY A 65 -15.74 -2.99 -0.68
CA GLY A 65 -14.62 -3.06 0.24
C GLY A 65 -13.30 -3.10 -0.51
N ASP A 66 -12.24 -2.62 0.12
CA ASP A 66 -10.90 -2.66 -0.46
C ASP A 66 -9.82 -2.77 0.61
N GLY A 67 -8.61 -3.04 0.16
CA GLY A 67 -7.49 -3.16 1.05
C GLY A 67 -6.20 -3.53 0.37
N VAL A 68 -5.19 -3.69 1.20
CA VAL A 68 -3.85 -4.08 0.77
C VAL A 68 -3.50 -5.42 1.39
N ILE A 69 -3.02 -6.34 0.56
CA ILE A 69 -2.45 -7.60 0.99
C ILE A 69 -0.93 -7.56 0.91
N THR A 70 -0.25 -8.26 1.82
CA THR A 70 1.22 -8.36 1.84
C THR A 70 1.65 -9.80 1.97
N ALA A 71 2.83 -10.14 1.44
CA ALA A 71 3.37 -11.51 1.45
C ALA A 71 3.55 -12.10 2.85
N GLY A 72 3.73 -11.24 3.87
CA GLY A 72 3.83 -11.66 5.27
C GLY A 72 2.50 -12.07 5.92
N GLY A 73 1.38 -11.83 5.23
CA GLY A 73 0.03 -11.96 5.77
C GLY A 73 -0.28 -10.88 6.81
N ASN A 74 -1.42 -10.21 6.67
CA ASN A 74 -1.95 -9.31 7.69
C ASN A 74 -2.60 -10.13 8.84
N GLY A 75 -1.80 -10.97 9.49
CA GLY A 75 -2.13 -11.54 10.78
C GLY A 75 -1.71 -10.54 11.85
N GLY A 76 -2.68 -9.87 12.50
CA GLY A 76 -2.41 -9.00 13.63
C GLY A 76 -1.47 -9.65 14.65
N ARG A 77 -0.67 -8.81 15.33
CA ARG A 77 0.28 -9.21 16.39
C ARG A 77 -0.39 -10.17 17.38
N GLY A 78 -0.21 -11.48 17.21
CA GLY A 78 -0.76 -12.51 18.10
C GLY A 78 -1.23 -13.81 17.45
N GLY A 79 -1.36 -13.89 16.11
CA GLY A 79 -1.75 -15.13 15.43
C GLY A 79 -0.61 -16.16 15.36
N SER A 80 -0.89 -17.38 15.83
CA SER A 80 0.02 -18.55 15.86
C SER A 80 0.85 -18.77 14.59
N ARG A 81 2.04 -19.33 14.79
CA ARG A 81 3.03 -19.81 13.81
C ARG A 81 2.53 -20.96 12.90
N GLY A 82 1.30 -20.89 12.42
CA GLY A 82 0.74 -21.77 11.40
C GLY A 82 0.77 -21.08 10.04
N ALA A 83 0.77 -21.86 8.95
CA ALA A 83 0.50 -21.32 7.62
C ALA A 83 -0.75 -20.44 7.69
N GLY A 84 -0.63 -19.20 7.22
CA GLY A 84 -1.76 -18.29 7.15
C GLY A 84 -2.91 -18.89 6.31
N PRO A 85 -4.09 -18.27 6.31
CA PRO A 85 -5.14 -18.69 5.38
C PRO A 85 -4.59 -18.69 3.96
N ALA A 86 -5.01 -19.68 3.15
CA ALA A 86 -4.56 -19.80 1.76
C ALA A 86 -4.86 -18.54 0.93
N ILE A 87 -5.86 -17.76 1.36
CA ILE A 87 -6.19 -16.43 0.83
C ILE A 87 -5.91 -15.41 1.94
N PRO A 88 -5.06 -14.39 1.70
CA PRO A 88 -4.64 -13.45 2.73
C PRO A 88 -5.79 -12.51 3.12
N ARG A 89 -5.80 -12.10 4.39
CA ARG A 89 -6.64 -11.00 4.86
C ARG A 89 -6.02 -9.67 4.42
N ALA A 90 -6.84 -8.75 3.96
CA ALA A 90 -6.39 -7.43 3.58
C ALA A 90 -6.39 -6.43 4.75
N ASP A 91 -5.50 -5.45 4.65
CA ASP A 91 -5.53 -4.23 5.44
C ASP A 91 -6.61 -3.28 4.92
N ARG A 92 -7.73 -3.19 5.63
CA ARG A 92 -8.85 -2.30 5.30
C ARG A 92 -8.62 -0.84 5.72
N SER A 93 -7.41 -0.48 6.17
CA SER A 93 -7.07 0.93 6.45
C SER A 93 -6.72 1.72 5.19
N TRP A 94 -6.36 1.03 4.11
CA TRP A 94 -6.20 1.63 2.80
C TRP A 94 -7.56 1.86 2.16
N ASN A 95 -7.74 3.02 1.52
CA ASN A 95 -9.01 3.43 0.92
C ASN A 95 -8.81 3.92 -0.51
N ALA A 96 -9.22 3.10 -1.47
CA ALA A 96 -9.29 3.46 -2.88
C ALA A 96 -10.60 4.17 -3.24
N LEU A 97 -10.51 5.05 -4.24
CA LEU A 97 -11.68 5.59 -4.92
C LEU A 97 -12.03 4.65 -6.08
N PHE A 98 -13.16 3.97 -5.99
CA PHE A 98 -13.73 3.09 -7.01
C PHE A 98 -15.25 3.04 -6.83
N GLU A 99 -15.96 2.54 -7.84
CA GLU A 99 -17.42 2.46 -7.85
C GLU A 99 -17.88 1.02 -7.95
N THR A 100 -18.98 0.70 -7.28
CA THR A 100 -19.66 -0.59 -7.36
C THR A 100 -21.16 -0.43 -7.49
N ALA A 101 -21.80 -1.41 -8.11
CA ALA A 101 -23.24 -1.58 -8.08
C ALA A 101 -23.56 -3.07 -7.90
N GLY A 102 -24.69 -3.37 -7.25
CA GLY A 102 -25.13 -4.73 -7.05
C GLY A 102 -26.64 -4.84 -7.01
N GLN A 103 -27.15 -5.94 -7.54
CA GLN A 103 -28.57 -6.24 -7.60
C GLN A 103 -28.82 -7.72 -7.33
N ILE A 104 -29.74 -8.00 -6.41
CA ILE A 104 -30.25 -9.35 -6.20
C ILE A 104 -31.17 -9.73 -7.37
N VAL A 105 -30.97 -10.94 -7.90
CA VAL A 105 -31.74 -11.53 -8.99
C VAL A 105 -32.28 -12.90 -8.57
N GLU A 106 -33.12 -13.54 -9.39
CA GLU A 106 -33.81 -14.79 -9.03
C GLU A 106 -32.84 -15.93 -8.68
N ASP A 107 -31.73 -16.05 -9.41
CA ASP A 107 -30.75 -17.13 -9.29
C ASP A 107 -29.48 -16.72 -8.52
N GLY A 108 -29.49 -15.57 -7.84
CA GLY A 108 -28.34 -15.07 -7.08
C GLY A 108 -28.23 -13.54 -7.07
N TYR A 109 -27.07 -13.01 -7.46
CA TYR A 109 -26.89 -11.57 -7.61
C TYR A 109 -25.99 -11.23 -8.79
N THR A 110 -26.20 -10.04 -9.34
CA THR A 110 -25.28 -9.38 -10.27
C THR A 110 -24.55 -8.27 -9.55
N ALA A 111 -23.27 -8.10 -9.84
CA ALA A 111 -22.48 -6.99 -9.30
C ALA A 111 -21.52 -6.45 -10.35
N GLU A 112 -21.21 -5.17 -10.26
CA GLU A 112 -20.30 -4.47 -11.16
C GLU A 112 -19.31 -3.65 -10.33
N MET A 113 -18.09 -3.49 -10.85
CA MET A 113 -17.03 -2.71 -10.22
C MET A 113 -16.28 -1.93 -11.30
N ALA A 114 -16.05 -0.65 -11.06
CA ALA A 114 -15.23 0.23 -11.90
C ALA A 114 -14.06 0.76 -11.05
N ILE A 115 -12.83 0.35 -11.39
CA ILE A 115 -11.62 0.70 -10.66
C ILE A 115 -10.77 1.64 -11.53
N PRO A 116 -10.67 2.92 -11.16
CA PRO A 116 -9.78 3.85 -11.84
C PRO A 116 -8.30 3.46 -11.68
N PHE A 117 -7.54 3.51 -12.77
CA PHE A 117 -6.10 3.22 -12.72
C PHE A 117 -5.34 4.20 -11.82
N LYS A 118 -5.78 5.45 -11.74
CA LYS A 118 -5.22 6.44 -10.82
C LYS A 118 -5.32 6.06 -9.33
N SER A 119 -6.23 5.15 -8.98
CA SER A 119 -6.37 4.63 -7.61
C SER A 119 -5.33 3.55 -7.28
N LEU A 120 -4.61 3.05 -8.28
CA LEU A 120 -3.60 2.00 -8.15
C LEU A 120 -2.20 2.56 -8.41
N ARG A 121 -1.21 1.99 -7.74
CA ARG A 121 0.21 2.15 -8.15
C ARG A 121 0.59 0.98 -9.03
N TYR A 122 1.23 1.26 -10.16
CA TYR A 122 1.71 0.24 -11.08
C TYR A 122 2.87 0.78 -11.92
N PRO A 123 3.80 -0.08 -12.37
CA PRO A 123 4.94 0.35 -13.16
C PRO A 123 4.50 0.72 -14.59
N THR A 124 5.16 1.72 -15.17
CA THR A 124 5.03 2.04 -16.59
C THR A 124 5.91 1.08 -17.40
N PRO A 125 5.34 0.21 -18.25
CA PRO A 125 6.12 -0.71 -19.07
C PRO A 125 6.90 0.05 -20.16
N ALA A 126 7.84 -0.63 -20.80
CA ALA A 126 8.52 -0.07 -21.96
C ALA A 126 7.51 0.31 -23.05
N GLN A 127 7.86 1.31 -23.87
CA GLN A 127 6.95 1.81 -24.90
C GLN A 127 6.49 0.68 -25.84
N GLY A 128 5.17 0.46 -25.90
CA GLY A 128 4.57 -0.57 -26.75
C GLY A 128 4.38 -1.93 -26.07
N GLU A 129 4.89 -2.12 -24.85
CA GLU A 129 4.66 -3.34 -24.08
C GLU A 129 3.35 -3.27 -23.28
N PRO A 130 2.55 -4.34 -23.23
CA PRO A 130 1.36 -4.40 -22.40
C PRO A 130 1.74 -4.49 -20.91
N HIS A 131 0.88 -3.93 -20.06
CA HIS A 131 0.96 -4.16 -18.62
C HIS A 131 0.71 -5.64 -18.31
N ARG A 132 1.45 -6.16 -17.34
CA ARG A 132 1.29 -7.51 -16.80
C ARG A 132 1.13 -7.42 -15.30
N TRP A 133 -0.01 -7.85 -14.79
CA TRP A 133 -0.32 -7.84 -13.36
C TRP A 133 -0.62 -9.25 -12.88
N GLY A 134 -0.22 -9.58 -11.65
CA GLY A 134 -0.75 -10.76 -10.97
C GLY A 134 -2.23 -10.54 -10.72
N PHE A 135 -3.05 -11.55 -10.99
CA PHE A 135 -4.50 -11.43 -10.96
C PHE A 135 -5.16 -12.68 -10.40
N GLN A 136 -6.15 -12.49 -9.53
CA GLN A 136 -6.95 -13.57 -8.97
C GLN A 136 -8.37 -13.07 -8.70
N ILE A 137 -9.34 -13.98 -8.84
CA ILE A 137 -10.73 -13.76 -8.45
C ILE A 137 -11.08 -14.77 -7.38
N VAL A 138 -11.73 -14.32 -6.32
CA VAL A 138 -12.21 -15.18 -5.23
C VAL A 138 -13.68 -14.86 -5.00
N ARG A 139 -14.50 -15.90 -4.94
CA ARG A 139 -15.85 -15.82 -4.39
C ARG A 139 -15.82 -16.43 -3.00
N GLU A 140 -16.24 -15.67 -2.01
CA GLU A 140 -16.45 -16.14 -0.65
C GLU A 140 -17.91 -16.54 -0.47
N VAL A 141 -18.17 -17.77 0.00
CA VAL A 141 -19.52 -18.26 0.33
C VAL A 141 -19.57 -18.59 1.82
N LYS A 142 -20.11 -17.67 2.62
CA LYS A 142 -20.07 -17.75 4.09
C LYS A 142 -20.99 -18.82 4.66
N SER A 143 -22.01 -19.24 3.93
CA SER A 143 -22.95 -20.28 4.36
C SER A 143 -22.40 -21.70 4.24
N LYS A 144 -21.30 -21.91 3.52
CA LYS A 144 -20.67 -23.22 3.28
C LYS A 144 -19.28 -23.32 3.93
N ASP A 145 -19.19 -23.17 5.25
CA ASP A 145 -17.91 -23.22 5.99
C ASP A 145 -16.83 -22.27 5.41
N GLU A 146 -17.26 -21.09 4.94
CA GLU A 146 -16.39 -20.11 4.28
C GLU A 146 -15.68 -20.67 3.02
N GLU A 147 -16.40 -21.46 2.22
CA GLU A 147 -15.92 -21.97 0.93
C GLU A 147 -15.43 -20.82 0.05
N ASN A 148 -14.20 -20.94 -0.45
CA ASN A 148 -13.61 -20.02 -1.40
C ASN A 148 -13.59 -20.68 -2.79
N GLN A 149 -14.26 -20.06 -3.76
CA GLN A 149 -14.18 -20.47 -5.16
C GLN A 149 -13.23 -19.53 -5.89
N VAL A 150 -12.19 -20.08 -6.49
CA VAL A 150 -11.08 -19.29 -7.06
C VAL A 150 -11.00 -19.47 -8.57
N TRP A 151 -10.58 -18.44 -9.29
CA TRP A 151 -10.37 -18.52 -10.74
C TRP A 151 -9.08 -19.25 -11.10
N ALA A 152 -7.93 -18.77 -10.61
CA ALA A 152 -6.66 -19.47 -10.72
C ALA A 152 -6.57 -20.49 -9.56
N PRO A 153 -6.33 -21.79 -9.84
CA PRO A 153 -6.28 -22.81 -8.80
C PRO A 153 -5.22 -22.52 -7.72
N ILE A 154 -5.60 -22.67 -6.45
CA ILE A 154 -4.71 -22.49 -5.30
C ILE A 154 -4.52 -23.85 -4.61
N SER A 155 -3.27 -24.26 -4.45
CA SER A 155 -2.86 -25.40 -3.65
C SER A 155 -2.65 -25.00 -2.19
N ARG A 156 -2.98 -25.91 -1.27
CA ARG A 156 -2.69 -25.75 0.15
C ARG A 156 -1.24 -26.07 0.51
N ASP A 157 -0.49 -26.66 -0.43
CA ASP A 157 0.92 -27.02 -0.26
C ASP A 157 1.86 -25.86 -0.61
N GLU A 158 1.35 -24.83 -1.30
CA GLU A 158 2.08 -23.60 -1.58
C GLU A 158 1.62 -22.50 -0.62
N ILE A 159 2.58 -21.90 0.08
CA ILE A 159 2.33 -20.92 1.15
C ILE A 159 2.06 -19.54 0.55
N SER A 160 2.66 -19.23 -0.60
CA SER A 160 2.51 -17.92 -1.23
C SER A 160 1.21 -17.84 -2.04
N PHE A 161 0.30 -16.98 -1.62
CA PHE A 161 -0.89 -16.63 -2.42
C PHE A 161 -0.48 -15.95 -3.74
N PHE A 162 0.46 -15.01 -3.67
CA PHE A 162 0.94 -14.25 -4.83
C PHE A 162 1.56 -15.14 -5.92
N ALA A 163 2.33 -16.16 -5.53
CA ALA A 163 2.95 -17.08 -6.49
C ALA A 163 1.92 -17.94 -7.25
N GLN A 164 0.69 -18.03 -6.74
CA GLN A 164 -0.39 -18.84 -7.30
C GLN A 164 -1.42 -17.99 -8.07
N MET A 165 -1.25 -16.67 -8.10
CA MET A 165 -2.09 -15.80 -8.91
C MET A 165 -1.84 -16.06 -10.40
N GLY A 166 -2.88 -15.91 -11.22
CA GLY A 166 -2.72 -15.87 -12.66
C GLY A 166 -2.09 -14.54 -13.10
N VAL A 167 -1.96 -14.34 -14.41
CA VAL A 167 -1.46 -13.10 -14.99
C VAL A 167 -2.56 -12.46 -15.84
N LEU A 168 -2.88 -11.20 -15.55
CA LEU A 168 -3.68 -10.34 -16.40
C LEU A 168 -2.73 -9.55 -17.32
N GLU A 169 -2.89 -9.73 -18.62
CA GLU A 169 -2.08 -9.11 -19.67
C GLU A 169 -2.95 -8.56 -20.81
N GLY A 170 -2.34 -7.79 -21.71
CA GLY A 170 -3.03 -7.20 -22.86
C GLY A 170 -3.64 -5.81 -22.61
N MET A 171 -3.41 -5.25 -21.43
CA MET A 171 -3.76 -3.86 -21.10
C MET A 171 -2.67 -2.91 -21.62
N THR A 172 -3.05 -1.92 -22.43
CA THR A 172 -2.12 -0.93 -22.99
C THR A 172 -2.62 0.49 -22.76
N GLN A 173 -1.71 1.46 -22.74
CA GLN A 173 -2.04 2.90 -22.68
C GLN A 173 -2.81 3.32 -21.42
N LEU A 174 -2.57 2.66 -20.29
CA LEU A 174 -3.23 3.00 -19.02
C LEU A 174 -2.86 4.42 -18.56
N SER A 175 -3.83 5.14 -18.00
CA SER A 175 -3.65 6.51 -17.51
C SER A 175 -2.67 6.54 -16.33
N THR A 176 -1.41 6.93 -16.58
CA THR A 176 -0.43 7.12 -15.50
C THR A 176 -0.71 8.44 -14.78
N SER A 177 -1.14 8.37 -13.52
CA SER A 177 -1.22 9.56 -12.68
C SER A 177 0.19 10.02 -12.33
N ARG A 178 0.67 11.06 -13.01
CA ARG A 178 1.85 11.81 -12.56
C ARG A 178 1.40 12.66 -11.39
N ASN A 179 1.72 12.24 -10.17
CA ASN A 179 1.34 13.00 -8.98
C ASN A 179 2.21 14.25 -8.90
N LEU A 180 1.68 15.39 -9.34
CA LEU A 180 2.15 16.72 -8.97
C LEU A 180 1.27 17.20 -7.81
N GLU A 181 1.82 17.26 -6.62
CA GLU A 181 1.16 17.76 -5.42
C GLU A 181 1.79 19.10 -5.04
N VAL A 182 0.94 20.11 -4.77
CA VAL A 182 1.37 21.46 -4.36
C VAL A 182 0.69 21.79 -3.05
N LEU A 183 1.50 22.00 -2.01
CA LEU A 183 1.04 22.27 -0.64
C LEU A 183 1.53 23.67 -0.20
N PRO A 184 0.71 24.72 -0.37
CA PRO A 184 1.04 26.05 0.13
C PRO A 184 0.86 26.14 1.65
N THR A 185 1.73 26.88 2.32
CA THR A 185 1.65 27.19 3.75
C THR A 185 1.68 28.71 3.95
N LEU A 186 0.93 29.18 4.94
CA LEU A 186 0.92 30.58 5.38
C LEU A 186 0.86 30.59 6.90
N THR A 187 1.91 31.10 7.53
CA THR A 187 2.03 31.29 8.97
C THR A 187 2.03 32.80 9.25
N THR A 188 1.45 33.24 10.37
CA THR A 188 1.58 34.64 10.79
C THR A 188 1.80 34.68 12.29
N ILE A 189 2.82 35.42 12.72
CA ILE A 189 3.14 35.60 14.13
C ILE A 189 2.91 37.06 14.50
N GLN A 190 2.23 37.30 15.61
CA GLN A 190 2.04 38.63 16.15
C GLN A 190 2.52 38.65 17.61
N TYR A 191 3.59 39.39 17.86
CA TYR A 191 4.09 39.62 19.21
C TYR A 191 3.32 40.74 19.87
N GLY A 192 3.11 40.66 21.19
CA GLY A 192 2.52 41.73 21.97
C GLY A 192 3.22 41.87 23.30
N ASN A 193 3.43 43.11 23.74
CA ASN A 193 4.01 43.42 25.03
C ASN A 193 3.06 44.30 25.85
N ILE A 194 3.10 44.11 27.17
CA ILE A 194 2.46 45.02 28.10
C ILE A 194 3.46 46.12 28.43
N ASP A 195 3.18 47.33 27.96
CA ASP A 195 3.96 48.51 28.32
C ASP A 195 3.41 49.09 29.63
N PRO A 196 4.20 49.18 30.71
CA PRO A 196 3.73 49.75 31.98
C PRO A 196 3.46 51.27 31.93
N THR A 197 3.85 51.94 30.84
CA THR A 197 3.65 53.39 30.62
C THR A 197 2.43 53.71 29.76
N VAL A 198 1.83 52.72 29.09
CA VAL A 198 0.65 52.88 28.24
C VAL A 198 -0.44 51.91 28.71
N PRO A 199 -1.64 52.36 29.10
CA PRO A 199 -2.70 51.46 29.56
C PRO A 199 -3.29 50.69 28.36
N GLY A 200 -2.69 49.54 28.03
CA GLY A 200 -3.18 48.66 26.97
C GLY A 200 -2.18 47.59 26.54
N PHE A 201 -2.67 46.51 25.95
CA PHE A 201 -1.85 45.50 25.31
C PHE A 201 -1.38 46.03 23.94
N VAL A 202 -0.08 46.26 23.76
CA VAL A 202 0.47 46.80 22.51
C VAL A 202 0.91 45.64 21.63
N ASN A 203 0.16 45.41 20.55
CA ASN A 203 0.52 44.43 19.54
C ASN A 203 1.55 45.01 18.56
N GLN A 204 2.60 44.26 18.28
CA GLN A 204 3.53 44.54 17.18
C GLN A 204 2.87 44.23 15.82
N ALA A 205 3.50 44.69 14.75
CA ALA A 205 3.10 44.33 13.40
C ALA A 205 3.15 42.81 13.23
N ALA A 206 2.12 42.25 12.58
CA ALA A 206 2.11 40.85 12.23
C ALA A 206 3.24 40.56 11.22
N ASP A 207 3.93 39.44 11.42
CA ASP A 207 4.99 38.95 10.54
C ASP A 207 4.47 37.71 9.79
N PRO A 208 3.95 37.89 8.56
CA PRO A 208 3.46 36.79 7.73
C PRO A 208 4.62 36.08 7.01
N ASP A 209 4.64 34.76 7.09
CA ASP A 209 5.57 33.89 6.39
C ASP A 209 4.82 32.88 5.53
N ALA A 210 5.30 32.62 4.31
CA ALA A 210 4.60 31.75 3.35
C ALA A 210 5.57 30.78 2.69
N GLY A 211 5.25 29.49 2.72
CA GLY A 211 6.01 28.42 2.09
C GLY A 211 5.21 27.67 1.04
N VAL A 212 5.88 26.91 0.18
CA VAL A 212 5.23 25.99 -0.75
C VAL A 212 6.04 24.71 -0.87
N ASN A 213 5.40 23.56 -0.66
CA ASN A 213 5.99 22.26 -0.96
C ASN A 213 5.45 21.73 -2.29
N PHE A 214 6.33 21.15 -3.10
CA PHE A 214 6.04 20.51 -4.37
C PHE A 214 6.51 19.06 -4.32
N LYS A 215 5.60 18.10 -4.50
CA LYS A 215 5.97 16.69 -4.74
C LYS A 215 5.66 16.32 -6.18
N TYR A 216 6.63 15.73 -6.87
CA TYR A 216 6.49 15.30 -8.26
C TYR A 216 6.93 13.84 -8.43
N GLY A 217 6.00 12.96 -8.81
CA GLY A 217 6.30 11.57 -9.19
C GLY A 217 7.02 11.50 -10.54
N ILE A 218 8.33 11.25 -10.53
CA ILE A 218 9.15 11.04 -11.74
C ILE A 218 8.82 9.69 -12.37
N THR A 219 8.72 8.64 -11.57
CA THR A 219 8.22 7.30 -11.93
C THR A 219 7.30 6.78 -10.83
N SER A 220 6.59 5.68 -11.05
CA SER A 220 5.71 5.06 -10.04
C SER A 220 6.43 4.74 -8.71
N ASP A 221 7.76 4.56 -8.77
CA ASP A 221 8.62 4.25 -7.63
C ASP A 221 9.58 5.38 -7.23
N LEU A 222 9.50 6.55 -7.87
CA LEU A 222 10.42 7.67 -7.62
C LEU A 222 9.67 8.99 -7.54
N THR A 223 9.72 9.62 -6.37
CA THR A 223 9.15 10.95 -6.12
C THR A 223 10.28 11.94 -5.85
N ALA A 224 10.19 13.12 -6.46
CA ALA A 224 11.02 14.28 -6.13
C ALA A 224 10.22 15.23 -5.24
N ASP A 225 10.83 15.70 -4.16
CA ASP A 225 10.24 16.64 -3.20
C ASP A 225 11.06 17.93 -3.18
N PHE A 226 10.39 19.07 -3.31
CA PHE A 226 10.98 20.40 -3.34
C PHE A 226 10.21 21.34 -2.42
N THR A 227 10.90 22.03 -1.52
CA THR A 227 10.31 23.05 -0.66
C THR A 227 10.87 24.44 -1.00
N VAL A 228 9.97 25.40 -1.21
CA VAL A 228 10.29 26.83 -1.30
C VAL A 228 9.89 27.50 -0.01
N ASN A 229 10.84 28.17 0.63
CA ASN A 229 10.68 28.82 1.94
C ASN A 229 10.18 27.86 3.06
N PRO A 230 11.03 26.89 3.48
CA PRO A 230 10.69 25.97 4.56
C PRO A 230 10.51 26.71 5.89
N ASP A 231 9.36 26.52 6.54
CA ASP A 231 9.09 27.03 7.88
C ASP A 231 9.95 26.26 8.91
N PHE A 232 11.06 26.86 9.35
CA PHE A 232 11.94 26.30 10.38
C PHE A 232 11.49 26.61 11.81
N SER A 233 10.40 27.38 12.00
CA SER A 233 9.91 27.75 13.33
C SER A 233 9.25 26.58 14.07
N GLN A 234 8.95 25.48 13.35
CA GLN A 234 8.49 24.21 13.91
C GLN A 234 9.56 23.12 13.99
N ILE A 235 10.85 23.47 13.93
CA ILE A 235 11.83 22.59 14.56
C ILE A 235 11.59 22.73 16.06
N GLU A 236 11.14 21.65 16.72
CA GLU A 236 11.20 21.53 18.18
C GLU A 236 12.64 21.82 18.62
N SER A 237 12.91 23.09 18.93
CA SER A 237 14.12 23.55 19.57
C SER A 237 14.29 22.72 20.83
N ASP A 238 15.43 22.04 20.92
CA ASP A 238 15.95 21.26 22.03
C ASP A 238 15.13 21.36 23.30
N ARG A 239 14.41 20.29 23.66
CA ARG A 239 14.03 20.10 25.07
C ARG A 239 15.35 20.03 25.85
N PRO A 240 15.67 20.98 26.76
CA PRO A 240 16.83 20.81 27.62
C PRO A 240 16.55 19.62 28.54
N GLN A 241 17.09 18.44 28.22
CA GLN A 241 17.11 17.34 29.16
C GLN A 241 18.30 17.56 30.10
N ILE A 242 17.99 17.68 31.39
CA ILE A 242 18.99 17.84 32.44
C ILE A 242 19.91 16.62 32.41
N GLU A 243 21.16 16.87 32.00
CA GLU A 243 22.23 15.90 31.93
C GLU A 243 22.79 15.61 33.32
N VAL A 244 22.19 14.65 34.02
CA VAL A 244 22.89 14.04 35.16
C VAL A 244 22.87 12.52 34.99
N ASN A 245 24.04 11.98 34.63
CA ASN A 245 24.44 10.58 34.76
C ASN A 245 23.77 9.56 33.80
N ARG A 246 24.07 9.61 32.49
CA ARG A 246 23.77 8.51 31.56
C ARG A 246 24.97 8.15 30.68
N ARG A 247 25.29 6.84 30.60
CA ARG A 247 26.43 6.24 29.88
C ARG A 247 26.08 5.69 28.48
N TYR A 248 24.93 6.09 27.93
CA TYR A 248 24.47 5.65 26.61
C TYR A 248 24.09 6.88 25.77
N PRO A 249 24.39 6.89 24.46
CA PRO A 249 23.96 7.97 23.58
C PRO A 249 22.43 8.00 23.47
N LEU A 250 21.86 9.19 23.53
CA LEU A 250 20.44 9.42 23.25
C LEU A 250 20.22 9.33 21.74
N PHE A 251 19.31 8.46 21.32
CA PHE A 251 18.82 8.42 19.95
C PHE A 251 17.63 9.38 19.85
N PHE A 252 17.80 10.46 19.11
CA PHE A 252 16.70 11.33 18.74
C PHE A 252 15.92 10.67 17.59
N SER A 253 14.59 10.66 17.68
CA SER A 253 13.77 10.27 16.53
C SER A 253 13.78 11.43 15.54
N GLU A 254 14.26 11.17 14.32
CA GLU A 254 14.27 12.15 13.23
C GLU A 254 12.82 12.36 12.73
N LEU A 255 12.26 13.55 12.94
CA LEU A 255 10.85 13.87 12.68
C LEU A 255 10.62 14.64 11.37
N ARG A 256 11.67 14.96 10.61
CA ARG A 256 11.57 15.67 9.33
C ARG A 256 10.97 14.75 8.26
N PRO A 257 9.84 15.10 7.61
CA PRO A 257 9.20 14.28 6.58
C PRO A 257 10.13 13.85 5.44
N PHE A 258 11.07 14.72 5.07
CA PHE A 258 12.15 14.46 4.09
C PHE A 258 13.06 13.26 4.45
N PHE A 259 13.23 12.94 5.73
CA PHE A 259 14.05 11.81 6.20
C PHE A 259 13.20 10.59 6.62
N VAL A 260 11.88 10.74 6.74
CA VAL A 260 10.96 9.67 7.14
C VAL A 260 10.44 8.89 5.92
N GLU A 261 10.26 9.56 4.77
CA GLU A 261 9.80 8.91 3.53
C GLU A 261 10.99 8.17 2.86
N GLY A 262 10.99 6.84 2.94
CA GLY A 262 12.07 5.97 2.45
C GLY A 262 12.88 5.24 3.54
N ALA A 263 12.61 5.50 4.83
CA ALA A 263 13.22 4.75 5.94
C ALA A 263 12.88 3.23 5.90
N GLU A 264 11.83 2.86 5.18
CA GLU A 264 11.45 1.47 4.87
C GLU A 264 12.57 0.71 4.13
N ILE A 265 13.33 1.40 3.29
CA ILE A 265 14.38 0.83 2.43
C ILE A 265 15.60 0.38 3.27
N PHE A 266 15.79 0.98 4.44
CA PHE A 266 16.90 0.68 5.34
C PHE A 266 16.55 -0.29 6.48
N LYS A 267 15.32 -0.83 6.54
CA LYS A 267 14.98 -1.96 7.40
C LYS A 267 15.49 -3.26 6.79
N LEU A 268 16.80 -3.43 6.76
CA LEU A 268 17.41 -4.74 6.59
C LEU A 268 16.92 -5.64 7.73
N ARG A 269 16.24 -6.74 7.39
CA ARG A 269 15.90 -7.79 8.36
C ARG A 269 17.21 -8.22 9.03
N PRO A 270 17.32 -8.23 10.37
CA PRO A 270 18.41 -8.95 11.00
C PRO A 270 18.35 -10.39 10.50
N CYS A 271 19.43 -10.88 9.91
CA CYS A 271 19.62 -12.30 9.70
C CYS A 271 19.57 -12.98 11.08
N ASN A 272 18.39 -13.45 11.48
CA ASN A 272 18.24 -14.23 12.70
C ASN A 272 18.86 -15.60 12.45
N PHE A 273 20.08 -15.78 12.95
CA PHE A 273 20.69 -17.10 13.07
C PHE A 273 19.86 -17.94 14.05
N ARG A 274 19.09 -18.87 13.51
CA ARG A 274 18.44 -19.91 14.31
C ARG A 274 19.43 -21.06 14.50
N ALA A 275 20.14 -21.05 15.64
CA ALA A 275 20.85 -22.23 16.08
C ALA A 275 19.83 -23.31 16.46
N TYR A 276 19.77 -24.40 15.70
CA TYR A 276 19.06 -25.60 16.12
C TYR A 276 19.91 -26.32 17.18
N PRO A 277 19.41 -26.55 18.41
CA PRO A 277 20.17 -27.24 19.43
C PRO A 277 20.06 -28.75 19.24
N TYR A 278 20.55 -29.29 18.12
CA TYR A 278 20.98 -30.70 18.01
C TYR A 278 21.65 -30.98 16.66
N ASP A 279 22.93 -30.62 16.48
CA ASP A 279 23.84 -31.48 15.71
C ASP A 279 25.31 -31.13 16.01
N ARG A 280 26.11 -32.15 16.34
CA ARG A 280 27.54 -32.01 16.55
C ARG A 280 28.23 -32.06 15.19
N ARG A 281 28.36 -30.90 14.54
CA ARG A 281 29.50 -30.43 13.68
C ARG A 281 29.02 -29.33 12.72
N PRO A 282 29.36 -28.04 12.93
CA PRO A 282 29.02 -27.00 11.96
C PRO A 282 29.97 -27.07 10.75
N ARG A 283 29.44 -27.38 9.56
CA ARG A 283 30.05 -26.99 8.29
C ARG A 283 29.44 -25.66 7.86
N LEU A 284 30.22 -24.59 7.97
CA LEU A 284 29.88 -23.26 7.46
C LEU A 284 30.05 -23.26 5.93
N ARG A 285 29.00 -22.95 5.17
CA ARG A 285 29.11 -22.46 3.79
C ARG A 285 28.16 -21.28 3.62
N CYS A 286 28.75 -20.10 3.51
CA CYS A 286 28.14 -18.93 2.90
C CYS A 286 28.62 -18.91 1.45
N GLN A 287 27.72 -19.08 0.48
CA GLN A 287 28.03 -18.82 -0.93
C GLN A 287 27.31 -17.53 -1.33
N THR A 288 28.04 -16.43 -1.25
CA THR A 288 27.65 -15.15 -1.86
C THR A 288 28.33 -15.09 -3.21
N GLN A 289 27.58 -15.25 -4.30
CA GLN A 289 28.10 -15.09 -5.66
C GLN A 289 27.79 -13.66 -6.12
N TRP A 290 28.75 -12.76 -5.93
CA TRP A 290 28.76 -11.43 -6.54
C TRP A 290 29.52 -11.51 -7.87
N THR A 291 28.87 -11.21 -8.99
CA THR A 291 29.58 -10.93 -10.24
C THR A 291 29.60 -9.42 -10.44
N VAL A 292 30.72 -8.79 -10.10
CA VAL A 292 31.01 -7.39 -10.45
C VAL A 292 31.76 -7.43 -11.79
N ARG A 293 31.14 -6.93 -12.87
CA ARG A 293 31.88 -6.56 -14.09
C ARG A 293 32.23 -5.08 -14.00
N SER A 294 33.48 -4.80 -13.64
CA SER A 294 34.13 -3.52 -13.83
C SER A 294 34.53 -3.36 -15.29
N PHE A 295 34.08 -2.30 -15.95
CA PHE A 295 34.67 -1.82 -17.20
C PHE A 295 35.70 -0.74 -16.86
N LEU A 296 36.98 -1.10 -16.96
CA LEU A 296 38.12 -0.18 -17.02
C LEU A 296 38.53 -0.07 -18.49
N THR A 297 38.21 1.03 -19.16
CA THR A 297 38.88 1.41 -20.41
C THR A 297 40.03 2.34 -20.09
N ARG A 298 41.24 1.80 -20.21
CA ARG A 298 42.52 2.50 -20.14
C ARG A 298 42.72 3.27 -21.45
N SER A 299 43.10 4.54 -21.35
CA SER A 299 43.71 5.26 -22.47
C SER A 299 45.17 4.80 -22.64
N SER A 300 45.61 4.68 -23.90
CA SER A 300 47.01 4.77 -24.28
C SER A 300 47.11 5.27 -25.72
N ASN A 301 47.92 6.32 -25.88
CA ASN A 301 48.26 7.00 -27.12
C ASN A 301 48.80 6.09 -28.23
N SER A 302 48.43 6.43 -29.47
CA SER A 302 49.34 6.71 -30.58
C SER A 302 48.63 7.64 -31.55
#